data_AF-T0YKZ2-F1
#
_entry.id   AF-T0YKZ2-F1
#
_cell.length_a   1.000
_cell.length_b   1.000
_cell.length_c   1.000
_cell.angle_alpha   90.00
_cell.angle_beta   90.00
_cell.angle_gamma   90.00
#
_symmetry.space_group_name_H-M   'P 1'
#
loop_
_entity.id
_entity.type
_entity.pdbx_description
1 polymer ?
#
loop_
_entity_poly.entity_id
_entity_poly.type
_entity_poly.pdbx_seq_one_letter_code
_entity_poly.pdbx_strand_id
1 'polypeptide(L)'
;NEIVIAGNRTSTGNPILMGGPVLGFSLPAIWFQVQLVAPGIDAYGVVLPGDPAIVIGFNNNIAWTLTDTQSISDGTFFFVQQVSNGQYYWNSTEHPVITHSINGVDVNYTNLGSIMVQNGSLALVMDWMGN
;
A
#
# COMPACT_ATOMS: atom_id res chain seq x y z
N ASN A 1 8.35 -14.65 -2.92
CA ASN A 1 9.70 -15.22 -3.14
C ASN A 1 10.45 -14.40 -4.16
N GLU A 2 11.70 -14.08 -3.88
CA GLU A 2 12.58 -13.35 -4.80
C GLU A 2 14.03 -13.79 -4.62
N ILE A 3 14.74 -14.03 -5.73
CA ILE A 3 16.16 -14.40 -5.75
C ILE A 3 16.83 -13.68 -6.92
N VAL A 4 17.98 -13.07 -6.65
CA VAL A 4 18.88 -12.49 -7.66
C VAL A 4 20.23 -13.20 -7.58
N ILE A 5 20.73 -13.69 -8.69
CA ILE A 5 22.06 -14.29 -8.82
C ILE A 5 22.91 -13.38 -9.69
N ALA A 6 24.05 -12.92 -9.16
CA ALA A 6 25.01 -12.13 -9.92
C ALA A 6 25.62 -12.94 -11.07
N GLY A 7 25.88 -12.31 -12.22
CA GLY A 7 26.36 -12.99 -13.42
C GLY A 7 27.65 -13.79 -13.23
N ASN A 8 28.58 -13.31 -12.40
CA ASN A 8 29.82 -14.03 -12.06
C ASN A 8 29.60 -15.31 -11.23
N ARG A 9 28.37 -15.58 -10.79
CA ARG A 9 27.95 -16.82 -10.12
C ARG A 9 27.10 -17.73 -11.02
N THR A 10 27.02 -17.42 -12.31
CA THR A 10 26.26 -18.21 -13.31
C THR A 10 27.19 -18.76 -14.39
N SER A 11 26.82 -19.87 -15.02
CA SER A 11 27.59 -20.45 -16.13
C SER A 11 27.53 -19.62 -17.41
N THR A 12 26.51 -18.78 -17.57
CA THR A 12 26.32 -17.92 -18.74
C THR A 12 27.03 -16.58 -18.60
N GLY A 13 27.49 -16.23 -17.40
CA GLY A 13 28.00 -14.88 -17.08
C GLY A 13 26.91 -13.82 -16.92
N ASN A 14 25.64 -14.16 -17.11
CA ASN A 14 24.50 -13.23 -17.06
C ASN A 14 23.74 -13.34 -15.73
N PRO A 15 23.20 -12.23 -15.19
CA PRO A 15 22.39 -12.29 -13.97
C PRO A 15 21.11 -13.11 -14.18
N ILE A 16 20.63 -13.75 -13.11
CA ILE A 16 19.36 -14.48 -13.09
C ILE A 16 18.46 -13.86 -12.02
N LEU A 17 17.23 -13.52 -12.39
CA LEU A 17 16.17 -13.11 -11.48
C LEU A 17 15.07 -14.18 -11.44
N MET A 18 14.65 -14.56 -10.24
CA MET A 18 13.48 -15.38 -10.00
C MET A 18 12.52 -14.63 -9.08
N GLY A 19 11.35 -14.29 -9.59
CA GLY A 19 10.25 -13.69 -8.84
C GLY A 19 9.05 -14.64 -8.79
N GLY A 20 8.40 -14.73 -7.64
CA GLY A 20 7.23 -15.59 -7.45
C GLY A 20 6.33 -15.05 -6.35
N PRO A 21 5.42 -14.11 -6.66
CA PRO A 21 4.38 -13.70 -5.72
C PRO A 21 3.45 -14.88 -5.43
N VAL A 22 3.12 -15.09 -4.16
CA VAL A 22 2.21 -16.15 -3.72
C VAL A 22 0.98 -15.48 -3.13
N LEU A 23 -0.12 -15.53 -3.87
CA LEU A 23 -1.41 -14.93 -3.50
C LEU A 23 -2.53 -15.96 -3.68
N GLY A 24 -3.64 -15.77 -2.96
CA GLY A 24 -4.84 -16.56 -3.16
C GLY A 24 -5.40 -16.39 -4.57
N PHE A 25 -6.06 -17.42 -5.10
CA PHE A 25 -6.76 -17.33 -6.38
C PHE A 25 -8.05 -16.51 -6.20
N SER A 26 -8.28 -15.59 -7.14
CA SER A 26 -9.48 -14.75 -7.19
C SER A 26 -10.02 -14.62 -8.61
N LEU A 27 -11.30 -14.26 -8.73
CA LEU A 27 -11.90 -13.79 -9.97
C LEU A 27 -12.41 -12.37 -9.74
N PRO A 28 -11.91 -11.36 -10.48
CA PRO A 28 -10.86 -11.45 -11.50
C PRO A 28 -9.48 -11.82 -10.92
N ALA A 29 -8.57 -12.28 -11.78
CA ALA A 29 -7.19 -12.57 -11.40
C ALA A 29 -6.49 -11.29 -10.90
N ILE A 30 -5.53 -11.44 -9.98
CA ILE A 30 -4.75 -10.29 -9.48
C ILE A 30 -3.75 -9.82 -10.54
N TRP A 31 -3.08 -10.77 -11.21
CA TRP A 31 -2.03 -10.49 -12.18
C TRP A 31 -2.52 -10.70 -13.60
N PHE A 32 -2.33 -9.68 -14.46
CA PHE A 32 -2.58 -9.77 -15.89
C PHE A 32 -1.27 -9.70 -16.64
N GLN A 33 -0.98 -10.73 -17.44
CA GLN A 33 0.24 -10.78 -18.24
C GLN A 33 0.10 -9.94 -19.49
N VAL A 34 1.05 -9.03 -19.73
CA VAL A 34 1.04 -8.08 -20.85
C VAL A 34 2.46 -7.82 -21.38
N GLN A 35 2.52 -7.31 -22.60
CA GLN A 35 3.71 -6.65 -23.15
C GLN A 35 3.34 -5.22 -23.55
N LEU A 36 4.14 -4.25 -23.11
CA LEU A 36 4.00 -2.85 -23.51
C LEU A 36 5.08 -2.54 -24.56
N VAL A 37 4.64 -2.11 -25.75
CA VAL A 37 5.53 -1.75 -26.87
C VAL A 37 5.19 -0.34 -27.37
N ALA A 38 6.17 0.56 -27.34
CA ALA A 38 6.09 1.92 -27.85
C ALA A 38 7.51 2.43 -28.19
N PRO A 39 7.68 3.60 -28.85
CA PRO A 39 8.99 4.18 -29.04
C PRO A 39 9.75 4.36 -27.71
N GLY A 40 10.85 3.63 -27.55
CA GLY A 40 11.65 3.63 -26.32
C GLY A 40 11.13 2.73 -25.19
N ILE A 41 10.05 1.97 -25.41
CA ILE A 41 9.46 1.05 -24.43
C ILE A 41 9.26 -0.32 -25.08
N ASP A 42 9.90 -1.35 -24.50
CA ASP A 42 9.60 -2.75 -24.77
C ASP A 42 9.78 -3.49 -23.45
N ALA A 43 8.68 -3.81 -22.79
CA ALA A 43 8.69 -4.47 -21.49
C ALA A 43 7.60 -5.53 -21.45
N TYR A 44 7.93 -6.67 -20.84
CA TYR A 44 7.04 -7.83 -20.70
C TYR A 44 6.92 -8.20 -19.22
N GLY A 45 5.72 -8.56 -18.78
CA GLY A 45 5.51 -8.95 -17.40
C GLY A 45 4.04 -9.01 -17.02
N VAL A 46 3.75 -8.67 -15.77
CA VAL A 46 2.39 -8.61 -15.23
C VAL A 46 2.04 -7.22 -14.68
N VAL A 47 0.77 -6.85 -14.81
CA VAL A 47 0.16 -5.64 -14.26
C VAL A 47 -0.96 -6.01 -13.29
N LEU A 48 -1.27 -5.10 -12.37
CA LEU A 48 -2.55 -5.11 -11.65
C LEU A 48 -3.64 -4.47 -12.52
N PRO A 49 -4.91 -4.87 -12.38
CA PRO A 49 -6.02 -4.17 -13.03
C PRO A 49 -6.02 -2.68 -12.72
N GLY A 50 -5.97 -1.85 -13.76
CA GLY A 50 -5.96 -0.39 -13.64
C GLY A 50 -4.56 0.22 -13.56
N ASP A 51 -3.51 -0.56 -13.32
CA ASP A 51 -2.15 -0.06 -13.32
C ASP A 51 -1.65 0.21 -14.75
N PRO A 52 -1.05 1.38 -15.01
CA PRO A 52 -0.58 1.74 -16.34
C PRO A 52 0.79 1.13 -16.70
N ALA A 53 1.47 0.46 -15.76
CA ALA A 53 2.85 0.02 -15.89
C ALA A 53 3.07 -1.41 -15.40
N ILE A 54 4.05 -2.10 -15.99
CA ILE A 54 4.45 -3.46 -15.61
C ILE A 54 5.09 -3.46 -14.22
N VAL A 55 4.42 -4.13 -13.29
CA VAL A 55 4.78 -4.16 -11.86
C VAL A 55 5.86 -5.21 -11.57
N ILE A 56 5.77 -6.37 -12.21
CA ILE A 56 6.81 -7.42 -12.20
C ILE A 56 7.09 -7.76 -13.65
N GLY A 57 8.36 -7.68 -14.07
CA GLY A 57 8.69 -7.89 -15.47
C GLY A 57 10.15 -7.73 -15.81
N PHE A 58 10.42 -7.65 -17.10
CA PHE A 58 11.75 -7.47 -17.66
C PHE A 58 11.69 -6.78 -19.03
N ASN A 59 12.85 -6.32 -19.48
CA ASN A 59 13.11 -5.89 -20.83
C ASN A 59 14.49 -6.41 -21.29
N ASN A 60 14.98 -5.90 -22.42
CA ASN A 60 16.27 -6.30 -22.98
C ASN A 60 17.48 -5.94 -22.10
N ASN A 61 17.32 -5.09 -21.09
CA ASN A 61 18.41 -4.52 -20.30
C ASN A 61 18.34 -4.85 -18.81
N ILE A 62 17.14 -4.96 -18.24
CA ILE A 62 16.91 -5.15 -16.80
C ILE A 62 15.69 -6.05 -16.55
N ALA A 63 15.63 -6.60 -15.33
CA ALA A 63 14.46 -7.30 -14.80
C ALA A 63 14.18 -6.86 -13.37
N TRP A 64 12.91 -6.86 -12.97
CA TRP A 64 12.46 -6.47 -11.64
C TRP A 64 11.32 -7.36 -11.15
N THR A 65 11.27 -7.53 -9.84
CA THR A 65 10.19 -8.23 -9.14
C THR A 65 9.94 -7.49 -7.84
N LEU A 66 8.85 -7.86 -7.17
CA LEU A 66 8.58 -7.40 -5.82
C LEU A 66 8.13 -8.56 -4.93
N THR A 67 8.28 -8.34 -3.64
CA THR A 67 7.60 -9.08 -2.58
C THR A 67 6.91 -8.06 -1.68
N ASP A 68 5.82 -8.48 -1.03
CA ASP A 68 5.21 -7.67 0.01
C ASP A 68 6.07 -7.73 1.28
N THR A 69 6.44 -6.58 1.83
CA THR A 69 7.15 -6.44 3.10
C THR A 69 6.20 -6.33 4.31
N GLN A 70 4.88 -6.37 4.07
CA GLN A 70 3.83 -6.13 5.07
C GLN A 70 3.92 -4.74 5.73
N SER A 71 4.36 -3.73 4.97
CA SER A 71 4.53 -2.34 5.45
C SER A 71 3.22 -1.59 5.74
N ILE A 72 2.06 -2.26 5.73
CA ILE A 72 0.83 -1.72 6.35
C ILE A 72 1.08 -1.30 7.81
N SER A 73 2.02 -1.98 8.49
CA SER A 73 2.47 -1.69 9.85
C SER A 73 3.34 -0.44 9.98
N ASP A 74 3.97 0.01 8.89
CA ASP A 74 4.98 1.08 8.93
C ASP A 74 4.40 2.46 8.57
N GLY A 75 3.25 2.50 7.89
CA GLY A 75 2.61 3.74 7.42
C GLY A 75 1.20 3.99 7.95
N THR A 76 0.62 3.07 8.72
CA THR A 76 -0.70 3.23 9.33
C THR A 76 -0.62 3.02 10.84
N PHE A 77 -1.09 4.01 11.61
CA PHE A 77 -1.09 3.95 13.07
C PHE A 77 -2.51 4.00 13.59
N PHE A 78 -2.77 3.20 14.63
CA PHE A 78 -4.05 3.17 15.32
C PHE A 78 -3.86 3.59 16.78
N PHE A 79 -4.72 4.51 17.24
CA PHE A 79 -4.72 5.05 18.58
C PHE A 79 -6.07 4.86 19.22
N VAL A 80 -6.11 4.62 20.53
CA VAL A 80 -7.33 4.73 21.32
C VAL A 80 -7.32 6.11 21.98
N GLN A 81 -8.32 6.93 21.69
CA GLN A 81 -8.46 8.27 22.25
C GLN A 81 -9.81 8.44 22.94
N GLN A 82 -9.81 9.16 24.05
CA GLN A 82 -11.05 9.52 24.73
C GLN A 82 -11.72 10.67 23.97
N VAL A 83 -12.96 10.43 23.54
CA VAL A 83 -13.79 11.40 22.82
C VAL A 83 -15.17 11.45 23.47
N SER A 84 -15.59 12.62 23.93
CA SER A 84 -16.90 12.81 24.57
C SER A 84 -17.46 14.18 24.20
N ASN A 85 -18.77 14.25 23.97
CA ASN A 85 -19.48 15.51 23.67
C ASN A 85 -18.84 16.32 22.52
N GLY A 86 -18.34 15.64 21.48
CA GLY A 86 -17.67 16.29 20.34
C GLY A 86 -16.29 16.88 20.65
N GLN A 87 -15.67 16.48 21.76
CA GLN A 87 -14.33 16.90 22.16
C GLN A 87 -13.44 15.67 22.42
N TYR A 88 -12.14 15.84 22.25
CA TYR A 88 -11.13 14.85 22.58
C TYR A 88 -10.14 15.42 23.60
N TYR A 89 -9.68 14.56 24.50
CA TYR A 89 -8.69 14.95 25.51
C TYR A 89 -7.26 14.79 24.97
N TRP A 90 -6.46 15.84 25.10
CA TRP A 90 -5.06 15.86 24.68
C TRP A 90 -4.24 16.86 25.52
N ASN A 91 -3.05 16.45 25.98
CA ASN A 91 -2.15 17.28 26.80
C ASN A 91 -2.88 18.04 27.92
N SER A 92 -3.66 17.30 28.70
CA SER A 92 -4.42 17.83 29.85
C SER A 92 -5.51 18.85 29.53
N THR A 93 -5.93 18.96 28.26
CA THR A 93 -6.95 19.91 27.80
C THR A 93 -7.92 19.23 26.83
N GLU A 94 -9.17 19.70 26.79
CA GLU A 94 -10.16 19.25 25.82
C GLU A 94 -10.06 20.07 24.54
N HIS A 95 -10.17 19.40 23.39
CA HIS A 95 -10.10 20.01 22.06
C HIS A 95 -11.30 19.58 21.23
N PRO A 96 -11.85 20.44 20.36
CA PRO A 96 -12.99 20.07 19.53
C PRO A 96 -12.61 19.06 18.45
N VAL A 97 -13.48 18.08 18.23
CA VAL A 97 -13.44 17.22 17.04
C VAL A 97 -13.76 18.07 15.81
N ILE A 98 -12.99 17.87 14.73
CA ILE A 98 -13.23 18.52 13.44
C ILE A 98 -14.09 17.59 12.58
N THR A 99 -15.20 18.07 12.04
CA THR A 99 -16.08 17.28 11.17
C THR A 99 -16.02 17.78 9.74
N HIS A 100 -15.79 16.85 8.81
CA HIS A 100 -15.89 17.08 7.38
C HIS A 100 -17.08 16.30 6.82
N SER A 101 -18.08 17.01 6.28
CA SER A 101 -19.25 16.41 5.65
C SER A 101 -19.09 16.36 4.14
N ILE A 102 -19.12 15.16 3.56
CA ILE A 102 -19.00 14.93 2.11
C ILE A 102 -20.17 14.06 1.67
N ASN A 103 -21.04 14.59 0.81
CA ASN A 103 -22.20 13.87 0.25
C ASN A 103 -23.08 13.18 1.32
N GLY A 104 -23.26 13.81 2.49
CA GLY A 104 -24.06 13.27 3.59
C GLY A 104 -23.34 12.25 4.48
N VAL A 105 -22.03 12.07 4.30
CA VAL A 105 -21.16 11.28 5.19
C VAL A 105 -20.30 12.23 6.00
N ASP A 106 -20.34 12.11 7.32
CA ASP A 106 -19.49 12.86 8.24
C ASP A 106 -18.23 12.05 8.57
N VAL A 107 -17.08 12.69 8.40
CA VAL A 107 -15.78 12.16 8.83
C VAL A 107 -15.24 13.06 9.93
N ASN A 108 -15.05 12.48 11.11
CA ASN A 108 -14.61 13.17 12.31
C ASN A 108 -13.10 12.98 12.52
N TYR A 109 -12.40 14.03 12.92
CA TYR A 109 -10.95 14.04 13.10
C TYR A 109 -10.55 14.57 14.49
N THR A 110 -9.47 14.01 15.02
CA THR A 110 -8.73 14.56 16.17
C THR A 110 -7.35 15.01 15.73
N ASN A 111 -6.49 15.41 16.67
CA ASN A 111 -5.09 15.73 16.39
C ASN A 111 -4.27 14.54 15.86
N LEU A 112 -4.74 13.30 16.05
CA LEU A 112 -4.03 12.09 15.65
C LEU A 112 -4.51 11.55 14.30
N GLY A 113 -5.66 11.99 13.79
CA GLY A 113 -6.20 11.49 12.52
C GLY A 113 -7.71 11.30 12.54
N SER A 114 -8.23 10.45 11.66
CA SER A 114 -9.67 10.22 11.52
C SER A 114 -10.19 9.23 12.57
N ILE A 115 -11.34 9.55 13.17
CA ILE A 115 -12.08 8.63 14.02
C ILE A 115 -12.74 7.58 13.13
N MET A 116 -12.29 6.33 13.25
CA MET A 116 -12.78 5.19 12.46
C MET A 116 -14.03 4.58 13.09
N VAL A 117 -14.03 4.45 14.41
CA VAL A 117 -15.16 3.94 15.20
C VAL A 117 -15.10 4.51 16.60
N GLN A 118 -16.26 4.76 17.19
CA GLN A 118 -16.39 5.21 18.57
C GLN A 118 -17.42 4.34 19.31
N ASN A 119 -17.08 3.89 20.51
CA ASN A 119 -17.98 3.20 21.42
C ASN A 119 -17.99 3.93 22.78
N GLY A 120 -19.10 4.58 23.09
CA GLY A 120 -19.19 5.46 24.25
C GLY A 120 -18.16 6.58 24.16
N SER A 121 -17.29 6.68 25.16
CA SER A 121 -16.26 7.72 25.23
C SER A 121 -14.91 7.30 24.61
N LEU A 122 -14.80 6.11 24.02
CA LEU A 122 -13.55 5.62 23.42
C LEU A 122 -13.66 5.57 21.91
N ALA A 123 -12.72 6.21 21.22
CA ALA A 123 -12.61 6.23 19.79
C ALA A 123 -11.32 5.51 19.34
N LEU A 124 -11.44 4.71 18.27
CA LEU A 124 -10.30 4.25 17.49
C LEU A 124 -9.99 5.29 16.43
N VAL A 125 -8.81 5.89 16.51
CA VAL A 125 -8.32 6.92 15.59
C VAL A 125 -7.24 6.32 14.70
N MET A 126 -7.31 6.58 13.40
CA MET A 126 -6.33 6.14 12.41
C MET A 126 -5.55 7.33 11.87
N ASP A 127 -4.23 7.18 11.84
CA ASP A 127 -3.34 8.04 11.07
C ASP A 127 -2.76 7.25 9.90
N TRP A 128 -2.62 7.91 8.75
CA TRP A 128 -1.99 7.33 7.56
C TRP A 128 -0.95 8.29 7.01
N MET A 129 0.30 7.84 6.98
CA MET A 129 1.43 8.67 6.61
C MET A 129 1.59 8.90 5.10
N GLY A 130 0.79 8.21 4.27
CA GLY A 130 0.82 8.38 2.83
C GLY A 130 2.16 8.01 2.21
N ASN A 131 2.43 6.71 2.04
CA ASN A 131 3.49 6.26 1.13
C ASN A 131 3.05 6.42 -0.33
#